data_AF-A0A660M827-F1
#
_entry.id   AF-A0A660M827-F1
#
_cell.length_a   1.000
_cell.length_b   1.000
_cell.length_c   1.000
_cell.angle_alpha   90.00
_cell.angle_beta   90.00
_cell.angle_gamma   90.00
#
_symmetry.space_group_name_H-M   'P 1'
#
loop_
_entity.id
_entity.type
_entity.pdbx_description
1 polymer ?
#
loop_
_entity_poly.entity_id
_entity_poly.type
_entity_poly.pdbx_seq_one_letter_code
_entity_poly.pdbx_strand_id
1 'polypeptide(L)'
;MMIYKQATEFSSDLQTLAQRIPTLPADIERVKPRLVRIFAEPSEAAVADFRQQLFACGKAAIIQQTAQCTVVQLCLDTDTAAYRRAVWLVFAVVRALPRDTPPSRAARAASTIILIEVYATPDKAHGDERRIKRIMNKLEEA
;
A
#
# COMPACT_ATOMS: atom_id res chain seq x y z
N MET A 1 12.74 9.91 -6.94
CA MET A 1 13.23 8.60 -6.46
C MET A 1 12.24 8.11 -5.42
N MET A 2 11.60 6.96 -5.66
CA MET A 2 10.64 6.38 -4.73
C MET A 2 11.36 5.63 -3.62
N ILE A 3 10.97 5.83 -2.36
CA ILE A 3 11.53 5.10 -1.22
C ILE A 3 10.48 4.10 -0.72
N TYR A 4 10.88 2.83 -0.59
CA TYR A 4 10.10 1.83 0.13
C TYR A 4 10.60 1.69 1.54
N LYS A 5 9.69 1.78 2.50
CA LYS A 5 9.93 1.41 3.90
C LYS A 5 8.98 0.27 4.27
N GLN A 6 9.34 -0.47 5.30
CA GLN A 6 8.51 -1.52 5.88
C GLN A 6 8.30 -1.19 7.35
N ALA A 7 7.08 -1.34 7.84
CA ALA A 7 6.81 -1.32 9.27
C ALA A 7 7.54 -2.50 9.93
N THR A 8 7.95 -2.34 11.18
CA THR A 8 8.74 -3.33 11.93
C THR A 8 8.11 -4.72 11.87
N GLU A 9 6.80 -4.77 12.01
CA GLU A 9 6.06 -6.02 12.08
C GLU A 9 5.70 -6.61 10.70
N PHE A 10 5.83 -5.84 9.61
CA PHE A 10 5.49 -6.29 8.25
C PHE A 10 6.28 -7.54 7.84
N SER A 11 7.57 -7.57 8.16
CA SER A 11 8.43 -8.72 7.85
C SER A 11 7.99 -9.98 8.58
N SER A 12 7.50 -9.85 9.82
CA SER A 12 6.96 -10.97 10.58
C SER A 12 5.68 -11.50 9.94
N ASP A 13 4.76 -10.60 9.58
CA ASP A 13 3.50 -10.99 8.93
C ASP A 13 3.77 -11.73 7.61
N LEU A 14 4.69 -11.20 6.79
CA LEU A 14 5.10 -11.81 5.54
C LEU A 14 5.74 -13.18 5.76
N GLN A 15 6.61 -13.32 6.75
CA GLN A 15 7.26 -14.60 7.06
C GLN A 15 6.25 -15.65 7.50
N THR A 16 5.28 -15.29 8.36
CA THR A 16 4.21 -16.20 8.78
C THR A 16 3.34 -16.63 7.61
N LEU A 17 2.92 -15.70 6.74
CA LEU A 17 2.10 -16.05 5.59
C LEU A 17 2.87 -16.83 4.52
N ALA A 18 4.17 -16.56 4.34
CA ALA A 18 5.00 -17.28 3.38
C ALA A 18 5.11 -18.79 3.68
N GLN A 19 4.90 -19.21 4.94
CA GLN A 19 4.81 -20.63 5.29
C GLN A 19 3.60 -21.33 4.63
N ARG A 20 2.52 -20.58 4.39
CA ARG A 20 1.28 -21.07 3.75
C ARG A 20 1.17 -20.70 2.28
N ILE A 21 1.84 -19.61 1.88
CA ILE A 21 1.83 -19.04 0.54
C ILE A 21 3.28 -18.77 0.12
N PRO A 22 4.04 -19.79 -0.33
CA PRO A 22 5.48 -19.63 -0.60
C PRO A 22 5.81 -18.60 -1.68
N THR A 23 4.87 -18.30 -2.58
CA THR A 23 5.06 -17.28 -3.64
C THR A 23 4.90 -15.85 -3.15
N LEU A 24 4.29 -15.63 -1.97
CA LEU A 24 3.87 -14.32 -1.51
C LEU A 24 5.00 -13.28 -1.45
N PRO A 25 6.21 -13.59 -0.96
CA PRO A 25 7.32 -12.64 -0.99
C PRO A 25 7.63 -12.16 -2.42
N ALA A 26 7.70 -13.07 -3.39
CA ALA A 26 7.93 -12.72 -4.79
C ALA A 26 6.74 -11.96 -5.39
N ASP A 27 5.51 -12.30 -5.03
CA ASP A 27 4.29 -11.59 -5.44
C ASP A 27 4.33 -10.12 -4.99
N ILE A 28 4.73 -9.85 -3.75
CA ILE A 28 4.86 -8.50 -3.21
C ILE A 28 5.95 -7.71 -3.94
N GLU A 29 7.13 -8.31 -4.18
CA GLU A 29 8.19 -7.65 -4.94
C GLU A 29 7.76 -7.30 -6.36
N ARG A 30 6.98 -8.17 -7.02
CA ARG A 30 6.39 -7.90 -8.35
C ARG A 30 5.36 -6.78 -8.33
N VAL A 31 4.63 -6.62 -7.22
CA VAL A 31 3.57 -5.61 -7.08
C VAL A 31 4.13 -4.22 -6.74
N LYS A 32 5.25 -4.11 -6.03
CA LYS A 32 5.90 -2.82 -5.69
C LYS A 32 5.91 -1.81 -6.85
N PRO A 33 6.52 -2.08 -8.02
CA PRO A 33 6.58 -1.09 -9.11
C PRO A 33 5.19 -0.65 -9.58
N ARG A 34 4.17 -1.52 -9.49
CA ARG A 34 2.77 -1.17 -9.80
C ARG A 34 2.17 -0.25 -8.76
N LEU A 35 2.47 -0.44 -7.46
CA LEU A 35 1.97 0.44 -6.40
C LEU A 35 2.41 1.89 -6.62
N VAL A 36 3.65 2.08 -7.06
CA VAL A 36 4.19 3.42 -7.38
C VAL A 36 3.41 4.05 -8.51
N ARG A 37 3.30 3.34 -9.63
CA ARG A 37 2.59 3.87 -10.80
C ARG A 37 1.13 4.17 -10.50
N ILE A 38 0.44 3.28 -9.78
CA ILE A 38 -1.00 3.40 -9.54
C ILE A 38 -1.30 4.44 -8.45
N PHE A 39 -0.57 4.45 -7.34
CA PHE A 39 -0.96 5.22 -6.15
C PHE A 39 -0.07 6.43 -5.85
N ALA A 40 1.20 6.43 -6.29
CA ALA A 40 2.13 7.53 -6.06
C ALA A 40 2.23 8.49 -7.26
N GLU A 41 2.21 7.97 -8.49
CA GLU A 41 2.38 8.75 -9.72
C GLU A 41 1.26 8.51 -10.74
N PRO A 42 -0.03 8.78 -10.42
CA PRO A 42 -1.13 8.59 -11.34
C PRO A 42 -1.21 9.74 -12.37
N SER A 43 -0.21 9.86 -13.26
CA SER A 43 -0.13 10.92 -14.27
C SER A 43 -0.81 10.55 -15.60
N GLU A 44 -0.96 9.25 -15.87
CA GLU A 44 -1.59 8.73 -17.08
C GLU A 44 -3.09 8.47 -16.87
N ALA A 45 -3.94 8.94 -17.78
CA ALA A 45 -5.40 8.75 -17.69
C ALA A 45 -5.81 7.27 -17.55
N ALA A 46 -5.18 6.37 -18.32
CA ALA A 46 -5.42 4.94 -18.23
C ALA A 46 -5.08 4.35 -16.84
N VAL A 47 -4.08 4.90 -16.15
CA VAL A 47 -3.72 4.50 -14.79
C VAL A 47 -4.75 5.02 -13.77
N ALA A 48 -5.28 6.22 -13.98
CA ALA A 48 -6.36 6.77 -13.17
C ALA A 48 -7.65 5.94 -13.31
N ASP A 49 -8.03 5.53 -14.51
CA ASP A 49 -9.19 4.68 -14.78
C ASP A 49 -9.03 3.30 -14.13
N PHE A 50 -7.86 2.67 -14.31
CA PHE A 50 -7.56 1.39 -13.67
C PHE A 50 -7.62 1.49 -12.14
N ARG A 51 -7.06 2.57 -11.57
CA ARG A 51 -7.14 2.84 -10.14
C ARG A 51 -8.60 2.95 -9.67
N GLN A 52 -9.44 3.67 -10.40
CA GLN A 52 -10.87 3.77 -10.08
C GLN A 52 -11.55 2.40 -10.13
N GLN A 53 -11.24 1.57 -11.13
CA GLN A 53 -11.78 0.21 -11.24
C GLN A 53 -11.38 -0.66 -10.05
N LEU A 54 -10.13 -0.57 -9.57
CA LEU A 54 -9.69 -1.31 -8.38
C LEU A 54 -10.56 -1.00 -7.16
N PHE A 55 -10.91 0.27 -6.95
CA PHE A 55 -11.81 0.66 -5.86
C PHE A 55 -13.26 0.20 -6.12
N ALA A 56 -13.77 0.39 -7.35
CA ALA A 56 -15.13 0.02 -7.71
C ALA A 56 -15.41 -1.48 -7.60
N CYS A 57 -14.43 -2.34 -7.92
CA CYS A 57 -14.55 -3.79 -7.82
C CYS A 57 -14.17 -4.36 -6.44
N GLY A 58 -13.89 -3.50 -5.45
CA GLY A 58 -13.52 -3.89 -4.10
C GLY A 58 -12.14 -4.54 -3.98
N LYS A 59 -11.29 -4.46 -5.02
CA LYS A 59 -9.90 -4.93 -4.95
C LYS A 59 -8.99 -3.95 -4.20
N ALA A 60 -9.41 -2.70 -4.03
CA ALA A 60 -8.72 -1.75 -3.18
C ALA A 60 -9.73 -0.97 -2.32
N ALA A 61 -9.29 -0.52 -1.15
CA ALA A 61 -10.05 0.44 -0.36
C ALA A 61 -9.10 1.42 0.34
N ILE A 62 -9.54 2.66 0.48
CA ILE A 62 -8.84 3.65 1.31
C ILE A 62 -9.29 3.41 2.74
N ILE A 63 -8.35 3.06 3.62
CA ILE A 63 -8.62 2.86 5.05
C ILE A 63 -8.59 4.21 5.76
N GLN A 64 -7.62 5.06 5.41
CA GLN A 64 -7.45 6.38 6.00
C GLN A 64 -6.79 7.33 5.01
N GLN A 65 -7.18 8.60 5.03
CA GLN A 65 -6.61 9.62 4.18
C GLN A 65 -6.47 10.93 4.93
N THR A 66 -5.29 11.53 4.81
CA THR A 66 -4.95 12.86 5.33
C THR A 66 -4.36 13.71 4.21
N ALA A 67 -3.99 14.96 4.49
CA ALA A 67 -3.41 15.86 3.51
C ALA A 67 -2.07 15.34 2.92
N GLN A 68 -1.32 14.58 3.72
CA GLN A 68 0.03 14.13 3.38
C GLN A 68 0.16 12.61 3.24
N CYS A 69 -0.84 11.84 3.66
CA CYS A 69 -0.77 10.39 3.64
C CYS A 69 -2.09 9.75 3.21
N THR A 70 -2.00 8.68 2.43
CA THR A 70 -3.16 7.84 2.10
C THR A 70 -2.82 6.39 2.39
N VAL A 71 -3.58 5.77 3.30
CA VAL A 71 -3.47 4.35 3.64
C VAL A 71 -4.47 3.57 2.79
N VAL A 72 -3.95 2.60 2.06
CA VAL A 72 -4.72 1.78 1.12
C VAL A 72 -4.55 0.32 1.52
N GLN A 73 -5.65 -0.43 1.49
CA GLN A 73 -5.60 -1.89 1.39
C GLN A 73 -5.82 -2.32 -0.05
N LEU A 74 -5.02 -3.27 -0.52
CA LEU A 74 -5.06 -3.82 -1.86
C LEU A 74 -5.10 -5.35 -1.77
N CYS A 75 -6.08 -5.94 -2.42
CA CYS A 75 -6.17 -7.37 -2.62
C CYS A 75 -5.11 -7.82 -3.64
N LEU A 76 -4.28 -8.78 -3.25
CA LEU A 76 -3.26 -9.38 -4.11
C LEU A 76 -3.83 -10.61 -4.81
N ASP A 77 -3.58 -10.68 -6.11
CA ASP A 77 -3.75 -11.92 -6.86
C ASP A 77 -2.46 -12.76 -6.65
N THR A 78 -2.55 -13.81 -5.83
CA THR A 78 -1.45 -14.75 -5.60
C THR A 78 -1.50 -15.91 -6.58
N ASP A 79 -0.34 -16.46 -6.93
CA ASP A 79 -0.25 -17.64 -7.80
C ASP A 79 -0.74 -18.92 -7.09
N THR A 80 -0.85 -18.90 -5.76
CA THR A 80 -1.42 -20.00 -4.98
C THR A 80 -2.96 -19.98 -5.06
N ALA A 81 -3.55 -20.97 -5.74
CA ALA A 81 -4.98 -21.01 -6.06
C ALA A 81 -5.91 -20.88 -4.84
N ALA A 82 -5.56 -21.51 -3.71
CA ALA A 82 -6.34 -21.46 -2.46
C ALA A 82 -6.42 -20.06 -1.84
N TYR A 83 -5.48 -19.17 -2.20
CA TYR A 83 -5.39 -17.80 -1.67
C TYR A 83 -5.65 -16.73 -2.72
N ARG A 84 -6.13 -17.13 -3.91
CA ARG A 84 -6.51 -16.20 -4.96
C ARG A 84 -7.59 -15.25 -4.42
N ARG A 85 -7.27 -13.95 -4.40
CA ARG A 85 -8.12 -12.87 -3.85
C ARG A 85 -8.36 -12.94 -2.34
N ALA A 86 -7.54 -13.69 -1.61
CA ALA A 86 -7.64 -13.82 -0.16
C ALA A 86 -6.54 -13.03 0.57
N VAL A 87 -5.48 -12.61 -0.11
CA VAL A 87 -4.37 -11.87 0.50
C VAL A 87 -4.57 -10.37 0.32
N TRP A 88 -4.35 -9.62 1.40
CA TRP A 88 -4.48 -8.18 1.44
C TRP A 88 -3.16 -7.55 1.89
N LEU A 89 -2.71 -6.56 1.13
CA LEU A 89 -1.57 -5.72 1.45
C LEU A 89 -2.06 -4.35 1.89
N VAL A 90 -1.64 -3.92 3.08
CA VAL A 90 -1.89 -2.57 3.59
C VAL A 90 -0.61 -1.75 3.47
N PHE A 91 -0.72 -0.59 2.84
CA PHE A 91 0.41 0.32 2.67
C PHE A 91 -0.03 1.78 2.74
N ALA A 92 0.89 2.64 3.18
CA ALA A 92 0.72 4.09 3.16
C ALA A 92 1.50 4.70 1.99
N VAL A 93 0.87 5.63 1.28
CA VAL A 93 1.52 6.53 0.33
C VAL A 93 1.66 7.89 1.00
N VAL A 94 2.90 8.24 1.36
CA VAL A 94 3.24 9.51 1.99
C VAL A 94 3.73 10.46 0.92
N ARG A 95 3.05 11.60 0.80
CA ARG A 95 3.40 12.69 -0.10
C ARG A 95 4.21 13.70 0.70
N ALA A 96 5.54 13.67 0.57
CA ALA A 96 6.38 14.71 1.11
C ALA A 96 6.19 15.97 0.26
N LEU A 97 5.35 16.91 0.71
CA LEU A 97 5.35 18.28 0.21
C LEU A 97 6.41 19.05 1.00
N PRO A 98 7.55 19.45 0.40
CA PRO A 98 8.41 20.43 1.06
C PRO A 98 7.61 21.73 1.21
N ARG A 99 7.59 22.31 2.42
CA ARG A 99 6.76 23.46 2.81
C ARG A 99 6.79 24.65 1.83
N ASP A 100 7.85 24.80 1.04
CA ASP A 100 8.08 25.93 0.12
C ASP A 100 8.07 25.57 -1.38
N THR A 101 7.50 24.43 -1.78
CA THR A 101 7.54 24.02 -3.19
C THR A 101 6.36 24.61 -3.98
N PRO A 102 6.60 25.33 -5.09
CA PRO A 102 5.53 25.85 -5.93
C PRO A 102 4.59 24.73 -6.43
N PRO A 103 3.28 24.99 -6.61
CA PRO A 103 2.29 23.98 -7.00
C PRO A 103 2.65 23.26 -8.31
N SER A 104 3.42 23.90 -9.21
CA SER A 104 3.91 23.32 -10.46
C SER A 104 4.97 22.21 -10.28
N ARG A 105 5.66 22.16 -9.14
CA ARG A 105 6.66 21.12 -8.80
C ARG A 105 6.17 20.13 -7.74
N ALA A 106 5.03 20.36 -7.10
CA ALA A 106 4.38 19.44 -6.16
C ALA A 106 4.07 18.06 -6.77
N ALA A 107 3.90 18.00 -8.10
CA ALA A 107 3.75 16.74 -8.84
C ALA A 107 5.00 15.81 -8.78
N ARG A 108 6.16 16.33 -8.35
CA ARG A 108 7.41 15.58 -8.14
C ARG A 108 7.77 15.40 -6.66
N ALA A 109 6.80 15.60 -5.75
CA ALA A 109 6.96 15.27 -4.34
C ALA A 109 7.50 13.84 -4.21
N ALA A 110 8.59 13.65 -3.47
CA ALA A 110 9.13 12.34 -3.20
C ALA A 110 8.07 11.54 -2.45
N SER A 111 7.43 10.61 -3.16
CA SER A 111 6.45 9.75 -2.54
C SER A 111 7.21 8.62 -1.83
N THR A 112 6.83 8.34 -0.59
CA THR A 112 7.33 7.17 0.15
C THR A 112 6.18 6.18 0.24
N ILE A 113 6.43 4.92 -0.12
CA ILE A 113 5.50 3.83 0.19
C ILE A 113 6.01 3.14 1.45
N ILE A 114 5.13 3.00 2.44
CA ILE A 114 5.41 2.26 3.67
C ILE A 114 4.51 1.03 3.64
N LEU A 115 5.11 -0.16 3.56
CA LEU A 115 4.38 -1.42 3.70
C LEU A 115 4.07 -1.64 5.19
N ILE A 116 2.79 -1.69 5.54
CA ILE A 116 2.33 -1.67 6.94
C ILE A 116 2.05 -3.08 7.43
N GLU A 117 1.31 -3.83 6.62
CA GLU A 117 0.80 -5.15 7.01
C GLU A 117 0.49 -5.96 5.75
N VAL A 118 0.61 -7.28 5.87
CA VAL A 118 0.04 -8.24 4.92
C VAL A 118 -0.73 -9.31 5.70
N TYR A 119 -1.95 -9.63 5.27
CA TYR A 119 -2.79 -10.63 5.92
C TYR A 119 -3.58 -11.44 4.89
N ALA A 120 -4.13 -12.59 5.30
CA ALA A 120 -5.02 -13.40 4.48
C ALA A 120 -6.39 -13.55 5.16
N THR A 121 -7.46 -13.47 4.37
CA THR A 121 -8.81 -13.86 4.81
C THR A 121 -8.96 -15.39 4.72
N PRO A 122 -9.71 -16.04 5.63
CA PRO A 122 -10.54 -15.43 6.68
C PRO A 122 -9.80 -15.15 8.00
N ASP A 123 -8.51 -15.48 8.11
CA ASP A 123 -7.75 -15.37 9.37
C ASP A 123 -7.80 -13.96 9.97
N LYS A 124 -7.98 -12.95 9.11
CA LYS A 124 -8.22 -11.56 9.50
C LYS A 124 -9.18 -10.87 8.53
N ALA A 125 -10.19 -10.19 9.07
CA ALA A 125 -11.22 -9.52 8.28
C ALA A 125 -10.77 -8.15 7.72
N HIS A 126 -10.01 -7.38 8.49
CA HIS A 126 -9.54 -6.03 8.14
C HIS A 126 -8.13 -5.78 8.68
N GLY A 127 -7.40 -4.84 8.08
CA GLY A 127 -6.07 -4.43 8.58
C GLY A 127 -6.10 -3.96 10.04
N ASP A 128 -4.97 -4.06 10.74
CA ASP A 128 -4.82 -3.64 12.13
C ASP A 128 -4.95 -2.12 12.28
N GLU A 129 -6.16 -1.65 12.60
CA GLU A 129 -6.46 -0.23 12.80
C GLU A 129 -5.54 0.44 13.83
N ARG A 130 -5.14 -0.28 14.89
CA ARG A 130 -4.24 0.26 15.92
C ARG A 130 -2.85 0.45 15.36
N ARG A 131 -2.34 -0.50 14.58
CA ARG A 131 -1.04 -0.35 13.90
C ARG A 131 -1.08 0.78 12.87
N ILE A 132 -2.13 0.85 12.06
CA ILE A 132 -2.32 1.93 11.07
C ILE A 132 -2.29 3.29 11.78
N LYS A 133 -3.08 3.47 12.85
CA LYS A 133 -3.12 4.71 13.63
C LYS A 133 -1.75 5.07 14.23
N ARG A 134 -1.02 4.10 14.79
CA ARG A 134 0.34 4.33 15.33
C ARG A 134 1.31 4.82 14.25
N ILE A 135 1.26 4.24 13.06
CA ILE A 135 2.12 4.65 11.94
C ILE A 135 1.73 6.04 11.45
N MET A 136 0.43 6.31 11.33
CA MET A 136 -0.07 7.63 10.92
C MET A 136 0.39 8.74 11.87
N ASN A 137 0.23 8.55 13.19
CA ASN A 137 0.70 9.54 14.17
C ASN A 137 2.20 9.83 14.03
N LYS A 138 3.03 8.77 13.85
CA LYS A 138 4.48 8.93 13.63
C LYS A 138 4.83 9.69 12.35
N LEU A 139 3.96 9.64 11.34
CA LEU A 139 4.16 10.34 10.06
C LEU A 139 3.70 11.79 10.11
N GLU A 140 2.74 12.12 10.99
CA GLU A 140 2.27 13.49 11.20
C GLU A 140 3.20 14.29 12.13
N GLU A 141 3.95 13.63 13.00
CA GLU A 141 4.93 14.24 13.92
C GLU A 141 6.31 14.53 13.27
N ALA A 142 6.57 14.02 12.06
CA ALA A 142 7.86 14.10 11.35
C ALA A 142 7.92 15.24 10.33
#